data_AF-A0A2J0LB52-F1
#
_entry.id   AF-A0A2J0LB52-F1
#
_cell.length_a   1.000
_cell.length_b   1.000
_cell.length_c   1.000
_cell.angle_alpha   90.00
_cell.angle_beta   90.00
_cell.angle_gamma   90.00
#
_symmetry.space_group_name_H-M   'P 1'
#
loop_
_entity.id
_entity.type
_entity.pdbx_description
1 polymer ?
#
loop_
_entity_poly.entity_id
_entity_poly.type
_entity_poly.pdbx_seq_one_letter_code
_entity_poly.pdbx_strand_id
1 'polypeptide(L)'
;MKIKIIKKGFTLVELLVVIAIIGILAGIVLVSLQSAKNKAKLASFRSTAVSVNPAAMSCADESTLRLLTDTPPAAPGAAICSDTTVDSSVYPTVSAGVCEGDNFAVSAVTDGTSADGIYSVAMTCTIGGAGKTVTCDQNKCTP
;
A
#
# COMPACT_ATOMS: atom_id res chain seq x y z
N MET A 1 -45.91 -21.09 -49.29
CA MET A 1 -45.30 -19.74 -49.36
C MET A 1 -43.88 -19.84 -48.81
N LYS A 2 -42.83 -19.57 -49.60
CA LYS A 2 -41.44 -19.66 -49.14
C LYS A 2 -40.97 -18.27 -48.70
N ILE A 3 -40.64 -18.11 -47.43
CA ILE A 3 -40.11 -16.86 -46.87
C ILE A 3 -38.64 -16.74 -47.28
N LYS A 4 -38.30 -15.69 -48.04
CA LYS A 4 -36.94 -15.41 -48.52
C LYS A 4 -36.25 -14.53 -47.47
N ILE A 5 -35.30 -15.11 -46.73
CA ILE A 5 -34.49 -14.35 -45.75
C ILE A 5 -33.44 -13.54 -46.53
N ILE A 6 -33.59 -12.21 -46.54
CA ILE A 6 -32.60 -11.29 -47.10
C ILE A 6 -31.47 -11.16 -46.09
N LYS A 7 -30.28 -11.68 -46.41
CA LYS A 7 -29.08 -11.49 -45.59
C LYS A 7 -28.60 -10.04 -45.77
N LYS A 8 -28.76 -9.19 -44.74
CA LYS A 8 -28.12 -7.87 -44.70
C LYS A 8 -26.62 -8.07 -44.46
N GLY A 9 -25.79 -7.49 -45.33
CA GLY A 9 -24.34 -7.43 -45.13
C GLY A 9 -23.98 -6.31 -44.15
N PHE A 10 -22.98 -6.55 -43.31
CA PHE A 10 -22.40 -5.53 -42.42
C PHE A 10 -21.45 -4.66 -43.24
N THR A 11 -21.57 -3.33 -43.15
CA THR A 11 -20.70 -2.42 -43.92
C THR A 11 -19.36 -2.22 -43.20
N LEU A 12 -18.29 -2.02 -43.96
CA LEU A 12 -16.97 -1.68 -43.39
C LEU A 12 -17.00 -0.36 -42.61
N VAL A 13 -17.88 0.56 -43.00
CA VAL A 13 -18.06 1.86 -42.33
C VAL A 13 -18.70 1.70 -40.95
N GLU A 14 -19.70 0.83 -40.82
CA GLU A 14 -20.30 0.50 -39.52
C GLU A 14 -19.26 -0.11 -38.58
N LEU A 15 -18.37 -0.98 -39.08
CA LEU A 15 -17.31 -1.55 -38.26
C LEU A 15 -16.30 -0.49 -37.81
N LEU A 16 -15.93 0.41 -38.71
CA LEU A 16 -14.95 1.47 -38.46
C LEU A 16 -15.42 2.45 -37.39
N VAL A 17 -16.69 2.85 -37.42
CA VAL A 17 -17.22 3.79 -36.41
C VAL A 17 -17.25 3.16 -35.01
N VAL A 18 -17.51 1.85 -34.92
CA VAL A 18 -17.59 1.13 -33.65
C VAL A 18 -16.22 1.09 -32.97
N ILE A 19 -15.16 0.74 -33.70
CA ILE A 19 -13.81 0.71 -33.13
C ILE A 19 -13.33 2.12 -32.72
N ALA A 20 -13.76 3.16 -33.45
CA ALA A 20 -13.46 4.54 -33.09
C ALA A 20 -14.11 4.94 -31.74
N ILE A 21 -15.38 4.59 -31.53
CA ILE A 21 -16.08 4.86 -30.27
C ILE A 21 -15.47 4.06 -29.11
N ILE A 22 -15.17 2.76 -29.31
CA ILE A 22 -14.51 1.92 -28.30
C ILE A 22 -13.15 2.52 -27.91
N GLY A 23 -12.38 3.03 -28.88
CA GLY A 23 -11.10 3.68 -28.62
C GLY A 23 -11.22 4.91 -27.69
N ILE A 24 -12.21 5.77 -27.94
CA ILE A 24 -12.47 6.95 -27.11
C ILE A 24 -12.87 6.54 -25.68
N LEU A 25 -13.81 5.60 -25.55
CA LEU A 25 -14.28 5.12 -24.25
C LEU A 25 -13.16 4.44 -23.46
N ALA A 26 -12.32 3.64 -24.12
CA ALA A 26 -11.18 2.97 -23.49
C ALA A 26 -10.15 3.96 -22.93
N GLY A 27 -9.89 5.08 -23.64
CA GLY A 27 -8.98 6.13 -23.16
C GLY A 27 -9.42 6.76 -21.84
N ILE A 28 -10.72 7.08 -21.71
CA ILE A 28 -11.28 7.68 -20.49
C ILE A 28 -11.19 6.70 -19.31
N VAL A 29 -11.50 5.42 -19.55
CA VAL A 29 -11.45 4.37 -18.53
C VAL A 29 -10.04 4.19 -17.98
N LEU A 30 -9.01 4.23 -18.84
CA LEU A 30 -7.63 4.00 -18.44
C LEU A 30 -7.12 5.02 -17.41
N VAL A 31 -7.44 6.30 -17.59
CA VAL A 31 -7.06 7.38 -16.64
C VAL A 31 -7.75 7.19 -15.29
N SER A 32 -9.04 6.84 -15.30
CA SER A 32 -9.81 6.60 -14.08
C SER A 32 -9.30 5.38 -13.30
N LEU A 33 -8.90 4.32 -14.00
CA LEU A 33 -8.42 3.08 -13.43
C LEU A 33 -7.05 3.26 -12.76
N GLN A 34 -6.14 4.05 -13.33
CA GLN A 34 -4.84 4.31 -12.72
C GLN A 34 -4.98 4.96 -11.33
N SER A 35 -5.89 5.93 -11.20
CA SER A 35 -6.20 6.58 -9.92
C SER A 35 -6.83 5.61 -8.92
N ALA A 36 -7.78 4.77 -9.38
CA ALA A 36 -8.42 3.77 -8.54
C ALA A 36 -7.41 2.72 -8.01
N LYS A 37 -6.49 2.26 -8.87
CA LYS A 37 -5.40 1.34 -8.49
C LYS A 37 -4.50 1.95 -7.43
N ASN A 38 -4.09 3.21 -7.59
CA ASN A 38 -3.24 3.88 -6.60
C ASN A 38 -3.95 4.03 -5.24
N LYS A 39 -5.26 4.31 -5.23
CA LYS A 39 -6.07 4.35 -4.00
C LYS A 39 -6.17 2.97 -3.32
N ALA A 40 -6.37 1.91 -4.10
CA ALA A 40 -6.40 0.54 -3.59
C ALA A 40 -5.06 0.13 -2.97
N LYS A 41 -3.95 0.44 -3.63
CA LYS A 41 -2.59 0.24 -3.09
C LYS A 41 -2.39 0.99 -1.78
N LEU A 42 -2.80 2.25 -1.69
CA LEU A 42 -2.71 3.04 -0.46
C LEU A 42 -3.53 2.43 0.68
N ALA A 43 -4.74 1.91 0.40
CA ALA A 43 -5.54 1.23 1.41
C ALA A 43 -4.86 -0.07 1.91
N SER A 44 -4.28 -0.85 1.01
CA SER A 44 -3.50 -2.05 1.37
C SER A 44 -2.29 -1.69 2.23
N PHE A 45 -1.52 -0.67 1.83
CA PHE A 45 -0.37 -0.20 2.59
C PHE A 45 -0.77 0.27 3.99
N ARG A 46 -1.88 1.02 4.12
CA ARG A 46 -2.41 1.43 5.43
C ARG A 46 -2.77 0.23 6.31
N SER A 47 -3.37 -0.82 5.75
CA SER A 47 -3.67 -2.04 6.51
C SER A 47 -2.40 -2.71 7.01
N THR A 48 -1.35 -2.76 6.18
CA THR A 48 -0.03 -3.27 6.59
C THR A 48 0.60 -2.39 7.67
N ALA A 49 0.50 -1.06 7.55
CA ALA A 49 1.05 -0.15 8.55
C ALA A 49 0.35 -0.27 9.92
N VAL A 50 -0.98 -0.43 9.93
CA VAL A 50 -1.74 -0.66 11.17
C VAL A 50 -1.34 -1.96 11.85
N SER A 51 -0.95 -2.99 11.08
CA SER A 51 -0.49 -4.27 11.66
C SER A 51 0.82 -4.17 12.43
N VAL A 52 1.60 -3.09 12.25
CA VAL A 52 2.83 -2.82 13.02
C VAL A 52 2.52 -2.33 14.44
N ASN A 53 1.37 -1.69 14.65
CA ASN A 53 1.01 -1.05 15.92
C ASN A 53 1.07 -1.99 17.14
N PRO A 54 0.48 -3.22 17.12
CA PRO A 54 0.57 -4.12 18.27
C PRO A 54 2.00 -4.58 18.57
N ALA A 55 2.83 -4.80 17.52
CA ALA A 55 4.22 -5.20 17.72
C ALA A 55 5.05 -4.05 18.28
N ALA A 56 4.85 -2.82 17.80
CA ALA A 56 5.51 -1.64 18.34
C ALA A 56 5.11 -1.37 19.80
N MET A 57 3.82 -1.51 20.13
CA MET A 57 3.32 -1.39 21.51
C MET A 57 3.94 -2.43 22.44
N SER A 58 4.00 -3.70 22.00
CA SER A 58 4.59 -4.77 22.82
C SER A 58 6.05 -4.52 23.20
N CYS A 59 6.78 -3.76 22.38
CA CYS A 59 8.17 -3.41 22.64
C CYS A 59 8.34 -2.11 23.41
N ALA A 60 7.39 -1.17 23.29
CA ALA A 60 7.35 0.01 24.13
C ALA A 60 6.97 -0.31 25.60
N ASP A 61 6.19 -1.37 25.81
CA ASP A 61 5.79 -1.84 27.15
C ASP A 61 6.93 -2.53 27.92
N GLU A 62 7.98 -3.01 27.23
CA GLU A 62 9.09 -3.73 27.85
C GLU A 62 10.24 -2.78 28.21
N SER A 63 10.55 -2.68 29.50
CA SER A 63 11.54 -1.74 30.04
C SER A 63 12.98 -1.90 29.53
N THR A 64 13.30 -3.05 28.94
CA THR A 64 14.62 -3.40 28.39
C THR A 64 14.65 -3.46 26.87
N LEU A 65 13.49 -3.42 26.20
CA LEU A 65 13.40 -3.28 24.75
C LEU A 65 13.32 -1.82 24.37
N ARG A 66 13.99 -1.48 23.28
CA ARG A 66 13.85 -0.19 22.61
C ARG A 66 13.42 -0.43 21.18
N LEU A 67 12.54 0.44 20.70
CA LEU A 67 12.13 0.48 19.31
C LEU A 67 13.35 0.86 18.44
N LEU A 68 13.69 0.02 17.46
CA LEU A 68 14.92 0.18 16.68
C LEU A 68 14.79 1.35 15.70
N THR A 69 15.61 2.37 15.91
CA THR A 69 15.86 3.47 14.98
C THR A 69 17.01 3.09 14.05
N ASP A 70 16.77 2.26 13.05
CA ASP A 70 17.82 2.05 12.05
C ASP A 70 17.91 3.29 11.15
N THR A 71 19.11 3.84 11.08
CA THR A 71 19.56 4.70 10.00
C THR A 71 20.42 3.79 9.12
N PRO A 72 20.01 3.42 7.89
CA PRO A 72 18.85 3.85 7.09
C PRO A 72 17.51 3.21 7.52
N PRO A 73 16.37 3.79 7.10
CA PRO A 73 15.04 3.34 7.50
C PRO A 73 14.87 1.83 7.38
N ALA A 74 14.33 1.21 8.43
CA ALA A 74 14.15 -0.24 8.48
C ALA A 74 13.35 -0.72 7.26
N ALA A 75 13.83 -1.80 6.64
CA ALA A 75 13.20 -2.44 5.48
C ALA A 75 12.13 -3.45 5.95
N PRO A 76 11.21 -3.90 5.07
CA PRO A 76 10.35 -5.03 5.37
C PRO A 76 11.21 -6.23 5.79
N GLY A 77 10.81 -6.94 6.84
CA GLY A 77 11.61 -8.03 7.38
C GLY A 77 12.67 -7.62 8.42
N ALA A 78 12.84 -6.33 8.72
CA ALA A 78 13.72 -5.87 9.80
C ALA A 78 13.06 -6.00 11.18
N ALA A 79 13.85 -6.19 12.22
CA ALA A 79 13.37 -6.25 13.60
C ALA A 79 12.77 -4.89 14.03
N ILE A 80 11.66 -4.94 14.77
CA ILE A 80 11.01 -3.76 15.33
C ILE A 80 11.71 -3.33 16.64
N CYS A 81 12.33 -4.28 17.35
CA CYS A 81 12.77 -4.13 18.74
C CYS A 81 14.21 -4.61 18.93
N SER A 82 14.93 -4.04 19.91
CA SER A 82 16.36 -4.22 20.09
C SER A 82 16.83 -5.59 20.58
N ASP A 83 15.94 -6.44 21.09
CA ASP A 83 16.24 -7.85 21.42
C ASP A 83 15.37 -8.80 20.56
N THR A 84 16.03 -9.82 20.01
CA THR A 84 15.47 -10.87 19.16
C THR A 84 14.73 -11.97 19.92
N THR A 85 14.63 -11.87 21.25
CA THR A 85 13.90 -12.85 22.08
C THR A 85 12.37 -12.74 21.96
N VAL A 86 11.86 -11.65 21.38
CA VAL A 86 10.45 -11.51 20.99
C VAL A 86 10.26 -12.11 19.60
N ASP A 87 9.84 -13.37 19.58
CA ASP A 87 9.56 -14.10 18.33
C ASP A 87 8.50 -13.33 17.51
N SER A 88 8.75 -13.12 16.21
CA SER A 88 7.86 -12.44 15.25
C SER A 88 7.67 -10.90 15.36
N SER A 89 8.49 -10.17 16.14
CA SER A 89 8.47 -8.69 16.17
C SER A 89 9.21 -8.06 14.98
N VAL A 90 8.77 -8.38 13.76
CA VAL A 90 9.41 -7.98 12.50
C VAL A 90 8.46 -7.09 11.69
N TYR A 91 9.00 -6.09 11.00
CA TYR A 91 8.21 -5.27 10.07
C TYR A 91 7.59 -6.16 8.98
N PRO A 92 6.25 -6.11 8.80
CA PRO A 92 5.55 -6.97 7.86
C PRO A 92 6.01 -6.70 6.44
N THR A 93 6.06 -7.72 5.58
CA THR A 93 6.27 -7.52 4.15
C THR A 93 5.02 -6.93 3.50
N VAL A 94 5.17 -5.93 2.62
CA VAL A 94 4.05 -5.47 1.80
C VAL A 94 3.75 -6.48 0.71
N SER A 95 2.47 -6.61 0.35
CA SER A 95 2.08 -7.47 -0.77
C SER A 95 2.64 -6.93 -2.09
N ALA A 96 2.97 -7.84 -3.01
CA ALA A 96 3.55 -7.50 -4.30
C ALA A 96 2.66 -6.51 -5.08
N GLY A 97 3.29 -5.48 -5.63
CA GLY A 97 2.68 -4.39 -6.39
C GLY A 97 2.05 -3.28 -5.55
N VAL A 98 2.08 -3.34 -4.22
CA VAL A 98 1.51 -2.29 -3.35
C VAL A 98 2.41 -1.05 -3.35
N CYS A 99 3.69 -1.23 -3.06
CA CYS A 99 4.70 -0.18 -3.10
C CYS A 99 5.58 -0.33 -4.33
N GLU A 100 6.18 0.75 -4.80
CA GLU A 100 7.20 0.67 -5.84
C GLU A 100 8.41 -0.13 -5.36
N GLY A 101 8.79 -1.15 -6.15
CA GLY A 101 9.84 -2.09 -5.76
C GLY A 101 9.46 -3.03 -4.61
N ASP A 102 8.17 -3.14 -4.27
CA ASP A 102 7.66 -3.99 -3.18
C ASP A 102 8.30 -3.70 -1.82
N ASN A 103 8.73 -2.46 -1.63
CA ASN A 103 9.48 -2.02 -0.48
C ASN A 103 8.83 -0.79 0.16
N PHE A 104 8.89 -0.70 1.50
CA PHE A 104 8.61 0.52 2.25
C PHE A 104 9.79 0.80 3.19
N ALA A 105 9.87 2.04 3.66
CA ALA A 105 10.91 2.51 4.55
C ALA A 105 10.29 2.99 5.88
N VAL A 106 10.84 2.55 7.00
CA VAL A 106 10.44 3.04 8.32
C VAL A 106 11.33 4.21 8.74
N SER A 107 10.81 5.44 8.72
CA SER A 107 11.62 6.67 8.76
C SER A 107 11.65 7.41 10.09
N ALA A 108 10.72 7.13 11.00
CA ALA A 108 10.74 7.69 12.34
C ALA A 108 10.30 6.60 13.32
N VAL A 109 11.15 6.34 14.30
CA VAL A 109 10.87 5.42 15.39
C VAL A 109 11.25 6.19 16.65
N THR A 110 10.30 6.81 17.32
CA THR A 110 10.58 7.49 18.58
C THR A 110 10.04 6.62 19.69
N ASP A 111 10.91 6.26 20.62
CA ASP A 111 10.55 5.79 21.96
C ASP A 111 10.97 6.90 22.92
N GLY A 112 10.01 7.45 23.65
CA GLY A 112 10.19 8.56 24.57
C GLY A 112 10.98 8.21 25.83
N THR A 113 12.03 7.37 25.76
CA THR A 113 12.76 6.86 26.93
C THR A 113 11.85 6.20 27.98
N SER A 114 11.83 4.87 27.98
CA SER A 114 11.54 4.01 29.14
C SER A 114 10.11 4.12 29.71
N ALA A 115 9.26 3.16 29.33
CA ALA A 115 8.02 2.82 30.05
C ALA A 115 7.02 3.97 30.29
N ASP A 116 7.07 5.02 29.47
CA ASP A 116 6.12 6.14 29.49
C ASP A 116 4.90 5.88 28.58
N GLY A 117 4.97 4.82 27.77
CA GLY A 117 3.93 4.44 26.81
C GLY A 117 3.90 5.31 25.57
N ILE A 118 4.92 6.14 25.33
CA ILE A 118 4.98 7.08 24.19
C ILE A 118 5.89 6.51 23.11
N TYR A 119 5.27 5.95 22.07
CA TYR A 119 5.95 5.52 20.86
C TYR A 119 5.37 6.16 19.60
N SER A 120 6.20 6.28 18.57
CA SER A 120 5.77 6.67 17.22
C SER A 120 6.55 5.91 16.17
N VAL A 121 5.85 5.33 15.18
CA VAL A 121 6.41 4.63 14.02
C VAL A 121 5.88 5.25 12.74
N ALA A 122 6.76 5.77 11.89
CA ALA A 122 6.40 6.30 10.57
C ALA A 122 6.90 5.37 9.46
N MET A 123 5.99 4.88 8.63
CA MET A 123 6.29 4.07 7.44
C MET A 123 6.03 4.87 6.17
N THR A 124 6.88 4.73 5.16
CA THR A 124 6.82 5.44 3.89
C THR A 124 6.84 4.47 2.72
N CYS A 125 5.87 4.60 1.83
CA CYS A 125 5.71 3.76 0.63
C CYS A 125 5.50 4.65 -0.59
N THR A 126 6.23 4.41 -1.66
CA THR A 126 6.06 5.17 -2.92
C THR A 126 4.97 4.51 -3.77
N ILE A 127 3.95 5.29 -4.15
CA ILE A 127 2.82 4.83 -4.96
C ILE A 127 2.57 5.82 -6.10
N GLY A 128 2.86 5.41 -7.33
CA GLY A 128 2.61 6.24 -8.51
C GLY A 128 3.53 7.46 -8.58
N GLY A 129 4.79 7.30 -8.17
CA GLY A 129 5.81 8.34 -8.13
C GLY A 129 5.73 9.27 -6.92
N ALA A 130 4.78 9.06 -6.01
CA ALA A 130 4.60 9.89 -4.81
C ALA A 130 4.78 9.08 -3.53
N GLY A 131 5.63 9.57 -2.62
CA GLY A 131 5.77 9.04 -1.28
C GLY A 131 4.48 9.22 -0.47
N LYS A 132 4.05 8.15 0.19
CA LYS A 132 2.90 8.10 1.11
C LYS A 132 3.40 7.66 2.47
N THR A 133 3.16 8.48 3.48
CA THR A 133 3.57 8.19 4.86
C THR A 133 2.37 7.73 5.66
N VAL A 134 2.57 6.82 6.61
CA VAL A 134 1.61 6.50 7.66
C VAL A 134 2.38 6.51 8.96
N THR A 135 1.93 7.32 9.91
CA THR A 135 2.50 7.41 11.26
C THR A 135 1.54 6.77 12.24
N CYS A 136 2.03 5.81 13.02
CA CYS A 136 1.30 5.16 14.10
C CYS A 136 1.86 5.61 15.45
N ASP A 137 0.96 5.91 16.37
CA ASP A 137 1.23 6.18 17.78
C ASP A 137 0.39 5.26 18.68
N GLN A 138 0.55 5.42 20.00
CA GLN A 138 -0.17 4.67 21.03
C GLN A 138 -1.71 4.74 20.93
N ASN A 139 -2.27 5.73 20.24
CA ASN A 139 -3.71 5.94 20.11
C ASN A 139 -4.24 5.57 18.73
N LYS A 140 -3.49 5.82 17.65
CA LYS A 140 -3.98 5.72 16.27
C LYS A 140 -2.85 5.70 15.24
N CYS A 141 -3.20 5.22 14.05
CA CYS A 141 -2.42 5.44 12.83
C CYS A 141 -3.05 6.54 11.97
N THR A 142 -2.26 7.53 11.59
CA THR A 142 -2.64 8.63 10.70
C THR A 142 -1.83 8.58 9.39
N PRO A 143 -2.47 8.75 8.23
CA PRO A 143 -1.80 8.85 6.94
C PRO A 143 -1.15 10.21 6.70
#